data_AF-A0A526ZFU1-F1
#
_entry.id   AF-A0A526ZFU1-F1
#
_cell.length_a   1.000
_cell.length_b   1.000
_cell.length_c   1.000
_cell.angle_alpha   90.00
_cell.angle_beta   90.00
_cell.angle_gamma   90.00
#
_symmetry.space_group_name_H-M   'P 1'
#
loop_
_entity.id
_entity.type
_entity.pdbx_description
1 polymer ?
#
loop_
_entity_poly.entity_id
_entity_poly.type
_entity_poly.pdbx_seq_one_letter_code
_entity_poly.pdbx_strand_id
1 'polypeptide(L)'
;KMTAYVGELLTLPRDDARKLQKELYREYGTTLNGLMARHGIDPDDFLEKVHDIDYSWLVPDPVLGTAIRQLPGRKFIFTNGNSRHA
;
A
#
# COMPACT_ATOMS: atom_id res chain seq x y z
N LYS A 1 -6.19 6.81 -7.78
CA LYS A 1 -4.72 6.82 -7.53
C LYS A 1 -4.05 5.65 -8.27
N MET A 2 -4.34 4.39 -7.95
CA MET A 2 -3.66 3.21 -8.55
C MET A 2 -3.57 3.16 -10.09
N THR A 3 -4.71 3.21 -10.80
CA THR A 3 -4.70 3.17 -12.29
C THR A 3 -3.95 4.35 -12.91
N ALA A 4 -4.05 5.54 -12.28
CA ALA A 4 -3.38 6.74 -12.78
C ALA A 4 -1.87 6.62 -12.62
N TYR A 5 -1.39 6.13 -11.46
CA TYR A 5 0.02 5.84 -11.23
C TYR A 5 0.59 4.88 -12.27
N VAL A 6 -0.10 3.76 -12.56
CA VAL A 6 0.34 2.80 -13.59
C VAL A 6 0.42 3.47 -14.96
N GLY A 7 -0.56 4.32 -15.30
CA GLY A 7 -0.58 5.07 -16.54
C GLY A 7 0.57 6.07 -16.66
N GLU A 8 0.86 6.81 -15.59
CA GLU A 8 1.96 7.78 -15.54
C GLU A 8 3.32 7.08 -15.60
N LEU A 9 3.52 6.05 -14.77
CA LEU A 9 4.77 5.30 -14.69
C LEU A 9 5.16 4.66 -16.04
N LEU A 10 4.18 4.09 -16.74
CA LEU A 10 4.42 3.31 -17.96
C LEU A 10 4.01 4.06 -19.24
N THR A 11 3.62 5.33 -19.11
CA THR A 11 3.12 6.17 -20.22
C THR A 11 1.99 5.49 -21.00
N LEU A 12 1.01 4.94 -20.28
CA LEU A 12 -0.11 4.21 -20.85
C LEU A 12 -1.41 5.03 -20.82
N PRO A 13 -2.27 4.90 -21.85
CA PRO A 13 -3.66 5.33 -21.77
C PRO A 13 -4.35 4.69 -20.56
N ARG A 14 -5.32 5.40 -19.98
CA ARG A 14 -6.00 4.98 -18.75
C ARG A 14 -6.60 3.56 -18.85
N ASP A 15 -7.17 3.20 -19.99
CA ASP A 15 -7.81 1.90 -20.19
C ASP A 15 -6.78 0.76 -20.23
N ASP A 16 -5.65 0.98 -20.90
CA ASP A 16 -4.53 0.03 -20.94
C ASP A 16 -3.88 -0.11 -19.58
N ALA A 17 -3.67 1.00 -18.87
CA ALA A 17 -3.17 1.01 -17.50
C ALA A 17 -4.12 0.21 -16.56
N ARG A 18 -5.43 0.34 -16.74
CA ARG A 18 -6.42 -0.40 -15.94
C ARG A 18 -6.44 -1.88 -16.26
N LYS A 19 -6.25 -2.24 -17.53
CA LYS A 19 -6.12 -3.64 -17.96
C LYS A 19 -4.86 -4.27 -17.35
N LEU A 20 -3.71 -3.62 -17.50
CA LEU A 20 -2.44 -4.07 -16.92
C LEU A 20 -2.52 -4.17 -15.40
N GLN A 21 -3.09 -3.16 -14.71
CA GLN A 21 -3.30 -3.22 -13.26
C GLN A 21 -4.04 -4.50 -12.83
N LYS A 22 -5.13 -4.85 -13.53
CA LYS A 22 -5.93 -6.04 -13.23
C LYS A 22 -5.19 -7.34 -13.54
N GLU A 23 -4.41 -7.36 -14.61
CA GLU A 23 -3.54 -8.48 -14.98
C GLU A 23 -2.51 -8.74 -13.89
N LEU A 24 -1.74 -7.71 -13.52
CA LEU A 24 -0.73 -7.80 -12.46
C LEU A 24 -1.33 -8.25 -11.13
N TYR A 25 -2.52 -7.74 -10.77
CA TYR A 25 -3.21 -8.17 -9.55
C TYR A 25 -3.56 -9.67 -9.57
N ARG A 26 -4.05 -10.19 -10.71
CA ARG A 26 -4.45 -11.60 -10.83
C ARG A 26 -3.26 -12.54 -10.79
N GLU A 27 -2.14 -12.15 -11.39
CA GLU A 27 -0.98 -13.03 -11.55
C GLU A 27 0.00 -12.94 -10.38
N TYR A 28 0.12 -11.79 -9.74
CA TYR A 28 1.10 -11.53 -8.67
C TYR A 28 0.46 -11.28 -7.31
N GLY A 29 -0.86 -11.38 -7.19
CA GLY A 29 -1.63 -11.15 -5.95
C GLY A 29 -1.82 -9.67 -5.59
N THR A 30 -0.89 -8.78 -5.99
CA THR A 30 -1.05 -7.33 -5.89
C THR A 30 -0.46 -6.63 -7.12
N THR A 31 -0.99 -5.45 -7.46
CA THR A 31 -0.43 -4.63 -8.54
C THR A 31 1.02 -4.23 -8.24
N LEU A 32 1.34 -3.89 -6.98
CA LEU A 32 2.70 -3.52 -6.58
C LEU A 32 3.69 -4.67 -6.83
N ASN A 33 3.37 -5.88 -6.38
CA ASN A 33 4.23 -7.05 -6.59
C ASN A 33 4.49 -7.30 -8.09
N GLY A 34 3.45 -7.20 -8.92
CA GLY A 34 3.60 -7.33 -10.36
C GLY A 34 4.46 -6.23 -11.00
N LEU A 35 4.33 -4.99 -10.53
CA LEU A 35 5.17 -3.87 -10.99
C LEU A 35 6.64 -4.06 -10.57
N MET A 36 6.90 -4.52 -9.35
CA MET A 36 8.26 -4.82 -8.90
C MET A 36 8.87 -5.95 -9.74
N ALA A 37 8.13 -7.05 -9.93
CA ALA A 37 8.61 -8.22 -10.64
C ALA A 37 8.87 -7.97 -12.14
N ARG A 38 8.00 -7.20 -12.81
CA ARG A 38 8.11 -6.98 -14.28
C ARG A 38 8.81 -5.70 -14.68
N HIS A 39 8.70 -4.66 -13.86
CA HIS A 39 9.14 -3.31 -14.21
C HIS A 39 10.22 -2.77 -13.27
N GLY A 40 10.63 -3.55 -12.26
CA GLY A 40 11.76 -3.21 -11.38
C GLY A 40 11.55 -1.91 -10.60
N ILE A 41 10.30 -1.56 -10.30
CA ILE A 41 9.98 -0.28 -9.65
C ILE A 41 10.46 -0.28 -8.19
N ASP A 42 10.77 0.92 -7.70
CA ASP A 42 10.96 1.15 -6.27
C ASP A 42 9.59 1.09 -5.55
N PRO A 43 9.40 0.16 -4.61
CA PRO A 43 8.17 0.07 -3.84
C PRO A 43 7.92 1.28 -2.94
N ASP A 44 8.96 1.98 -2.47
CA ASP A 44 8.79 3.12 -1.57
C ASP A 44 8.23 4.33 -2.33
N ASP A 45 8.73 4.63 -3.53
CA ASP A 45 8.18 5.69 -4.41
C ASP A 45 6.72 5.41 -4.78
N PHE A 46 6.40 4.14 -5.08
CA PHE A 46 5.02 3.72 -5.34
C PHE A 46 4.14 3.98 -4.13
N LEU A 47 4.54 3.48 -2.97
CA LEU A 47 3.75 3.55 -1.75
C LEU A 47 3.55 4.99 -1.31
N GLU A 48 4.56 5.88 -1.41
CA GLU A 48 4.39 7.29 -1.09
C GLU A 48 3.32 7.97 -1.96
N LYS A 49 3.32 7.70 -3.28
CA LYS A 49 2.35 8.30 -4.21
C LYS A 49 0.93 7.73 -4.06
N VAL A 50 0.79 6.45 -3.70
CA VAL A 50 -0.54 5.86 -3.50
C VAL A 50 -1.08 5.97 -2.07
N HIS A 51 -0.20 6.07 -1.06
CA HIS A 51 -0.53 6.21 0.37
C HIS A 51 -0.44 7.64 0.90
N ASP A 52 -0.70 8.64 0.06
CA ASP A 52 -1.11 9.96 0.53
C ASP A 52 -2.56 9.89 1.07
N ILE A 53 -2.66 9.47 2.34
CA ILE A 53 -3.90 9.32 3.11
C ILE A 53 -3.91 10.42 4.18
N ASP A 54 -4.99 11.19 4.24
CA ASP A 54 -5.22 12.11 5.35
C ASP A 54 -5.67 11.33 6.60
N TYR A 55 -4.89 11.45 7.68
CA TYR A 55 -5.17 10.83 8.98
C TYR A 55 -5.80 11.79 9.97
N SER A 56 -6.22 12.99 9.57
CA SER A 56 -6.82 14.01 10.46
C SER A 56 -8.01 13.49 11.28
N TRP A 57 -8.72 12.48 10.76
CA TRP A 57 -9.85 11.82 11.40
C TRP A 57 -9.46 10.71 12.40
N LEU A 58 -8.21 10.24 12.37
CA LEU A 58 -7.72 9.20 13.26
C LEU A 58 -7.38 9.82 14.62
N VAL A 59 -8.23 9.57 15.60
CA VAL A 59 -8.05 10.02 16.97
C VAL A 59 -7.49 8.90 17.85
N PRO A 60 -6.73 9.22 18.91
CA PRO A 60 -6.27 8.21 19.86
C PRO A 60 -7.44 7.44 20.51
N ASP A 61 -7.27 6.13 20.67
CA ASP A 61 -8.15 5.28 21.49
C ASP A 61 -7.41 4.83 22.77
N PRO A 62 -7.62 5.52 23.91
CA PRO A 62 -6.95 5.18 25.17
C PRO A 62 -7.37 3.82 25.74
N VAL A 63 -8.59 3.36 25.45
CA VAL A 63 -9.13 2.10 25.95
C VAL A 63 -8.42 0.95 25.25
N LEU A 64 -8.36 1.00 23.91
CA LEU A 64 -7.62 0.02 23.10
C LEU A 64 -6.13 0.02 23.47
N GLY A 65 -5.51 1.20 23.59
CA GLY A 65 -4.11 1.31 23.98
C GLY A 65 -3.82 0.67 25.34
N THR A 66 -4.75 0.77 26.29
CA THR A 66 -4.62 0.14 27.61
C THR A 66 -4.77 -1.38 27.52
N ALA A 67 -5.75 -1.87 26.76
CA ALA A 67 -5.95 -3.30 26.54
C ALA A 67 -4.71 -3.96 25.89
N ILE A 68 -4.13 -3.34 24.85
CA ILE A 68 -2.91 -3.84 24.20
C ILE A 68 -1.72 -3.85 25.17
N ARG A 69 -1.58 -2.83 26.04
CA ARG A 69 -0.51 -2.77 27.03
C ARG A 69 -0.55 -3.94 28.02
N GLN A 70 -1.74 -4.38 28.41
CA GLN A 70 -1.94 -5.48 29.37
C GLN A 70 -1.57 -6.86 28.83
N LEU A 71 -1.46 -7.03 27.49
CA LEU A 71 -1.05 -8.31 26.92
C LEU A 71 0.39 -8.67 27.35
N PRO A 72 0.62 -9.89 27.87
CA PRO A 72 1.95 -10.32 28.31
C PRO A 72 2.86 -10.60 27.11
N GLY A 73 4.18 -10.53 27.36
CA GLY A 73 5.18 -10.85 26.35
C GLY A 73 5.49 -9.73 25.35
N ARG A 74 6.29 -10.08 24.34
CA ARG A 74 6.75 -9.14 23.31
C ARG A 74 5.66 -8.93 22.26
N LYS A 75 5.36 -7.67 21.97
CA LYS A 75 4.32 -7.25 21.02
C LYS A 75 4.97 -6.91 19.68
N PHE A 76 4.36 -7.40 18.59
CA PHE A 76 4.77 -7.12 17.22
C PHE A 76 3.56 -6.64 16.42
N ILE A 77 3.75 -5.62 15.58
CA ILE A 77 2.77 -5.21 14.59
C ILE A 77 3.12 -5.97 13.30
N PHE A 78 2.19 -6.81 12.84
CA PHE A 78 2.31 -7.47 11.55
C PHE A 78 1.30 -6.84 10.59
N THR A 79 1.81 -6.06 9.64
CA THR A 79 1.02 -5.23 8.74
C THR A 79 1.56 -5.31 7.32
N ASN A 80 0.66 -5.16 6.35
CA ASN A 80 1.03 -4.99 4.94
C ASN A 80 1.34 -3.52 4.58
N GLY A 81 1.19 -2.60 5.54
CA GLY A 81 1.57 -1.19 5.38
C GLY A 81 3.08 -0.97 5.51
N ASN A 82 3.58 0.11 4.91
CA ASN A 82 4.94 0.56 5.17
C ASN A 82 5.07 1.20 6.57
N SER A 83 6.31 1.46 6.98
CA SER A 83 6.60 2.02 8.30
C SER A 83 6.04 3.42 8.55
N ARG A 84 5.72 4.19 7.51
CA ARG A 84 5.10 5.52 7.67
C ARG A 84 3.58 5.42 7.91
N HIS A 85 2.95 4.39 7.36
CA HIS A 85 1.51 4.13 7.53
C HIS A 85 1.19 3.42 8.85
N ALA A 86 2.12 2.57 9.34
CA ALA A 86 1.96 1.76 10.54
C ALA A 86 2.29 2.52 11.83
#